data_AF-A0A1F9CNL2-F1
#
_entry.id   AF-A0A1F9CNL2-F1
#
_cell.length_a   1.000
_cell.length_b   1.000
_cell.length_c   1.000
_cell.angle_alpha   90.00
_cell.angle_beta   90.00
_cell.angle_gamma   90.00
#
_symmetry.space_group_name_H-M   'P 1'
#
loop_
_entity.id
_entity.type
_entity.pdbx_description
1 polymer ?
#
loop_
_entity_poly.entity_id
_entity_poly.type
_entity_poly.pdbx_seq_one_letter_code
_entity_poly.pdbx_strand_id
1 'polypeptide(L)'
;MDWIFVGDAHFAAGDRGRREHLSRFIKKNLHTLHTLVIMGDFFDFWFGFRNLSSLKREYGDILDLLEDLRAAGVKVIYLEGNHDFSLGSYMSERLGIKVYDRSAEIELDGRRIYLAHGDRVLPTLDHWILTLLLRNRVTYLLISLLGPRIVMDIARRWSAGSRGRNMERSPEVIARLKRFAR
;
A
#
# COMPACT_ATOMS: atom_id res chain seq x y z
N MET A 1 -4.73 -8.29 23.05
CA MET A 1 -5.02 -7.26 22.05
C MET A 1 -3.95 -7.40 21.02
N ASP A 2 -4.34 -7.68 19.78
CA ASP A 2 -3.40 -8.12 18.76
C ASP A 2 -3.25 -7.04 17.69
N TRP A 3 -2.03 -6.94 17.16
CA TRP A 3 -1.72 -6.10 16.01
C TRP A 3 -1.29 -7.00 14.87
N ILE A 4 -1.86 -6.78 13.69
CA ILE A 4 -1.47 -7.51 12.48
C ILE A 4 -0.80 -6.52 11.53
N PHE A 5 0.40 -6.87 11.09
CA PHE A 5 1.16 -6.14 10.07
C PHE A 5 1.15 -6.95 8.78
N VAL A 6 0.74 -6.33 7.67
CA VAL A 6 0.73 -6.92 6.33
C VAL A 6 1.32 -5.93 5.33
N GLY A 7 1.97 -6.39 4.28
CA GLY A 7 2.56 -5.55 3.24
C GLY A 7 2.95 -6.39 2.04
N ASP A 8 3.32 -5.75 0.93
CA ASP A 8 3.86 -6.40 -0.28
C ASP A 8 2.95 -7.53 -0.81
N ALA A 9 1.64 -7.37 -0.65
CA ALA A 9 0.68 -8.35 -1.11
C ALA A 9 0.55 -8.33 -2.65
N HIS A 10 0.71 -7.16 -3.27
CA HIS A 10 0.57 -6.93 -4.71
C HIS A 10 -0.66 -7.64 -5.30
N PHE A 11 -1.83 -7.41 -4.71
CA PHE A 11 -3.05 -8.01 -5.23
C PHE A 11 -3.34 -7.47 -6.64
N ALA A 12 -3.24 -8.35 -7.65
CA ALA A 12 -3.68 -8.04 -9.00
C ALA A 12 -5.20 -8.15 -9.09
N ALA A 13 -5.87 -7.44 -10.00
CA ALA A 13 -7.34 -7.45 -10.11
C ALA A 13 -7.97 -8.85 -10.13
N GLY A 14 -7.32 -9.83 -10.79
CA GLY A 14 -7.77 -11.23 -10.87
C GLY A 14 -7.45 -12.12 -9.66
N ASP A 15 -6.67 -11.65 -8.70
CA ASP A 15 -6.13 -12.44 -7.59
C ASP A 15 -7.13 -12.62 -6.42
N ARG A 16 -8.35 -13.06 -6.74
CA ARG A 16 -9.42 -13.22 -5.74
C ARG A 16 -9.09 -14.26 -4.67
N GLY A 17 -8.41 -15.34 -5.04
CA GLY A 17 -8.07 -16.41 -4.09
C GLY A 17 -7.14 -15.95 -2.97
N ARG A 18 -6.08 -15.19 -3.28
CA ARG A 18 -5.18 -14.66 -2.25
C ARG A 18 -5.86 -13.58 -1.39
N ARG A 19 -6.70 -12.73 -2.00
CA ARG A 19 -7.49 -11.73 -1.26
C ARG A 19 -8.48 -12.36 -0.30
N GLU A 20 -9.19 -13.40 -0.74
CA GLU A 20 -10.11 -14.16 0.11
C GLU A 20 -9.37 -14.87 1.25
N HIS A 21 -8.20 -15.45 0.96
CA HIS A 21 -7.37 -16.08 1.99
C HIS A 21 -6.95 -15.07 3.06
N LEU A 22 -6.47 -13.89 2.67
CA LEU A 22 -6.13 -12.83 3.61
C LEU A 22 -7.36 -12.36 4.40
N SER A 23 -8.49 -12.16 3.72
CA SER A 23 -9.75 -11.74 4.34
C SER A 23 -10.20 -12.74 5.41
N ARG A 24 -10.15 -14.04 5.11
CA ARG A 24 -10.47 -15.10 6.08
C ARG A 24 -9.49 -15.12 7.25
N PHE A 25 -8.20 -14.95 7.00
CA PHE A 25 -7.19 -14.87 8.05
C PHE A 25 -7.47 -13.70 9.00
N ILE A 26 -7.74 -12.50 8.47
CA ILE A 26 -8.04 -11.33 9.30
C ILE A 26 -9.35 -11.53 10.08
N LYS A 27 -10.43 -11.96 9.40
CA LYS A 27 -11.75 -12.17 10.03
C LYS A 27 -11.71 -13.24 11.14
N LYS A 28 -10.86 -14.27 11.00
CA LYS A 28 -10.66 -15.28 12.06
C LYS A 28 -10.14 -14.67 13.37
N ASN A 29 -9.33 -13.62 13.28
CA ASN A 29 -8.72 -12.95 14.43
C ASN A 29 -9.49 -11.70 14.89
N LEU A 30 -10.68 -11.44 14.34
CA LEU A 30 -11.41 -10.18 14.55
C LEU A 30 -11.71 -9.88 16.03
N HIS A 31 -11.95 -10.92 16.83
CA HIS A 31 -12.29 -10.78 18.24
C HIS A 31 -11.14 -10.30 19.13
N THR A 32 -9.87 -10.47 18.71
CA THR A 32 -8.69 -9.99 19.44
C THR A 32 -7.96 -8.86 18.71
N LEU A 33 -8.23 -8.68 17.41
CA LEU A 33 -7.57 -7.70 16.55
C LEU A 33 -8.00 -6.29 16.92
N HIS A 34 -7.03 -5.47 17.35
CA HIS A 34 -7.26 -4.06 17.66
C HIS A 34 -6.75 -3.14 16.55
N THR A 35 -5.63 -3.49 15.91
CA THR A 35 -5.05 -2.67 14.84
C THR A 35 -4.54 -3.53 13.69
N LEU A 36 -4.97 -3.19 12.46
CA LEU A 36 -4.39 -3.67 11.22
C LEU A 36 -3.47 -2.58 10.66
N VAL A 37 -2.21 -2.92 10.44
CA VAL A 37 -1.21 -2.04 9.81
C VAL A 37 -0.87 -2.60 8.43
N ILE A 38 -1.14 -1.82 7.39
CA ILE A 38 -0.80 -2.12 6.00
C ILE A 38 0.47 -1.34 5.63
N MET A 39 1.54 -2.05 5.28
CA MET A 39 2.92 -1.57 5.12
C MET A 39 3.26 -1.32 3.63
N GLY A 40 2.31 -0.81 2.85
CA GLY A 40 2.48 -0.52 1.42
C GLY A 40 2.43 -1.75 0.52
N ASP A 41 2.36 -1.47 -0.78
CA ASP A 41 2.31 -2.44 -1.89
C ASP A 41 1.24 -3.52 -1.70
N PHE A 42 0.08 -3.13 -1.18
CA PHE A 42 -1.06 -4.02 -0.96
C PHE A 42 -1.77 -4.33 -2.28
N PHE A 43 -1.87 -3.34 -3.16
CA PHE A 43 -2.40 -3.47 -4.51
C PHE A 43 -1.25 -3.60 -5.53
N ASP A 44 -1.43 -4.41 -6.58
CA ASP A 44 -0.42 -4.53 -7.66
C ASP A 44 -0.19 -3.18 -8.35
N PHE A 45 -1.24 -2.36 -8.45
CA PHE A 45 -1.10 -0.94 -8.74
C PHE A 45 -2.36 -0.20 -8.31
N TRP A 46 -2.19 0.88 -7.55
CA TRP A 46 -3.24 1.84 -7.23
C TRP A 46 -2.67 3.24 -7.30
N PHE A 47 -3.30 4.07 -8.12
CA PHE A 47 -3.08 5.50 -8.07
C PHE A 47 -4.38 6.22 -7.75
N GLY A 48 -4.34 7.16 -6.80
CA GLY A 48 -5.49 7.93 -6.33
C GLY A 48 -6.07 8.90 -7.35
N PHE A 49 -6.55 8.40 -8.49
CA PHE A 49 -7.36 9.17 -9.42
C PHE A 49 -8.69 9.57 -8.76
N ARG A 50 -9.15 10.79 -9.02
CA ARG A 50 -10.47 11.28 -8.55
C ARG A 50 -11.64 10.42 -9.06
N ASN A 51 -11.47 9.69 -10.17
CA ASN A 51 -12.48 8.78 -10.70
C ASN A 51 -12.27 7.34 -10.21
N LEU A 52 -13.06 6.97 -9.22
CA LEU A 52 -12.93 5.77 -8.38
C LEU A 52 -13.63 4.52 -8.94
N SER A 53 -14.32 4.66 -10.06
CA SER A 53 -15.23 3.64 -10.61
C SER A 53 -14.51 2.36 -11.07
N SER A 54 -13.23 2.46 -11.44
CA SER A 54 -12.41 1.33 -11.89
C SER A 54 -11.95 0.45 -10.73
N LEU A 55 -11.68 1.05 -9.57
CA LEU A 55 -11.01 0.38 -8.45
C LEU A 55 -11.99 -0.42 -7.59
N LYS A 56 -13.20 0.09 -7.35
CA LYS A 56 -14.27 -0.71 -6.73
C LYS A 56 -14.59 -1.98 -7.51
N ARG A 57 -14.45 -1.94 -8.84
CA ARG A 57 -14.68 -3.11 -9.69
C ARG A 57 -13.60 -4.17 -9.53
N GLU A 58 -12.35 -3.75 -9.33
CA GLU A 58 -11.20 -4.65 -9.27
C GLU A 58 -10.91 -5.18 -7.86
N TYR A 59 -11.13 -4.34 -6.85
CA TYR A 59 -10.71 -4.57 -5.46
C TYR A 59 -11.84 -4.41 -4.44
N GLY A 60 -13.10 -4.45 -4.88
CA GLY A 60 -14.27 -4.25 -4.02
C GLY A 60 -14.25 -5.16 -2.79
N ASP A 61 -13.83 -6.41 -2.95
CA ASP A 61 -13.71 -7.38 -1.85
C ASP A 61 -12.77 -6.95 -0.72
N ILE A 62 -11.65 -6.30 -1.07
CA ILE A 62 -10.71 -5.75 -0.08
C ILE A 62 -11.26 -4.47 0.54
N LEU A 63 -11.92 -3.63 -0.26
CA LEU A 63 -12.53 -2.40 0.26
C LEU A 63 -13.64 -2.75 1.27
N ASP A 64 -14.47 -3.74 0.96
CA ASP A 64 -15.51 -4.25 1.85
C ASP A 64 -14.90 -4.83 3.14
N LEU A 65 -13.79 -5.57 3.04
CA LEU A 65 -13.04 -6.02 4.23
C LEU A 65 -12.59 -4.84 5.10
N LEU A 66 -12.03 -3.78 4.52
CA LEU A 66 -11.57 -2.62 5.27
C LEU A 66 -12.74 -1.87 5.93
N GLU A 67 -13.89 -1.78 5.25
CA GLU A 67 -15.12 -1.23 5.81
C GLU A 67 -15.63 -2.08 6.99
N ASP A 68 -15.69 -3.41 6.83
CA ASP A 68 -16.09 -4.35 7.89
C ASP A 68 -15.21 -4.19 9.14
N LEU A 69 -13.89 -4.09 8.96
CA LEU A 69 -12.94 -3.92 10.06
C LEU A 69 -13.18 -2.63 10.82
N ARG A 70 -13.37 -1.52 10.10
CA ARG A 70 -13.68 -0.23 10.72
C ARG A 70 -15.01 -0.29 11.47
N ALA A 71 -16.03 -0.91 10.89
CA ALA A 71 -17.33 -1.08 11.54
C ALA A 71 -17.23 -1.92 12.82
N ALA A 72 -16.32 -2.89 12.86
CA ALA A 72 -15.99 -3.67 14.05
C ALA A 72 -15.11 -2.93 15.07
N GLY A 73 -14.74 -1.66 14.82
CA GLY A 73 -13.90 -0.86 15.71
C GLY A 73 -12.39 -1.13 15.58
N VAL A 74 -11.96 -1.91 14.58
CA VAL A 74 -10.54 -2.16 14.32
C VAL A 74 -9.92 -0.90 13.72
N LYS A 75 -8.83 -0.43 14.32
CA LYS A 75 -8.03 0.67 13.77
C LYS A 75 -7.27 0.18 12.55
N VAL A 76 -7.42 0.87 11.43
CA VAL A 76 -6.62 0.59 10.21
C VAL A 76 -5.64 1.73 9.98
N ILE A 77 -4.36 1.37 9.86
CA ILE A 77 -3.26 2.27 9.51
C ILE A 77 -2.70 1.79 8.18
N TYR A 78 -2.53 2.71 7.23
CA TYR A 78 -2.00 2.41 5.90
C TYR A 78 -0.74 3.24 5.65
N LEU A 79 0.35 2.60 5.23
CA LEU A 79 1.52 3.25 4.67
C LEU A 79 1.48 3.07 3.15
N GLU A 80 1.66 4.16 2.40
CA GLU A 80 1.77 4.08 0.94
C GLU A 80 3.07 3.39 0.53
N GLY A 81 3.01 2.56 -0.51
CA GLY A 81 4.15 1.92 -1.14
C GLY A 81 4.54 2.55 -2.48
N ASN A 82 5.26 1.80 -3.30
CA ASN A 82 5.59 2.21 -4.68
C ASN A 82 4.51 1.88 -5.69
N HIS A 83 3.70 0.87 -5.40
CA HIS A 83 2.63 0.41 -6.26
C HIS A 83 1.29 1.06 -5.90
N ASP A 84 1.13 1.51 -4.65
CA ASP A 84 -0.12 2.05 -4.12
C ASP A 84 0.07 3.39 -3.38
N PHE A 85 0.04 4.47 -4.15
CA PHE A 85 0.37 5.82 -3.66
C PHE A 85 -0.70 6.85 -4.02
N SER A 86 -0.67 7.98 -3.30
CA SER A 86 -1.73 9.00 -3.34
C SER A 86 -3.11 8.45 -2.95
N LEU A 87 -3.14 7.47 -2.04
CA LEU A 87 -4.35 6.82 -1.51
C LEU A 87 -5.12 7.72 -0.55
N GLY A 88 -4.44 8.73 0.03
CA GLY A 88 -4.93 9.54 1.14
C GLY A 88 -6.35 10.08 0.95
N SER A 89 -6.66 10.66 -0.21
CA SER A 89 -8.00 11.21 -0.48
C SER A 89 -9.09 10.13 -0.43
N TYR A 90 -8.88 8.97 -1.04
CA TYR A 90 -9.89 7.91 -1.01
C TYR A 90 -9.98 7.24 0.36
N MET A 91 -8.86 6.75 0.88
CA MET A 91 -8.83 5.96 2.10
C MET A 91 -9.21 6.80 3.33
N SER A 92 -8.76 8.06 3.41
CA SER A 92 -9.10 8.93 4.54
C SER A 92 -10.51 9.49 4.42
N GLU A 93 -10.92 10.02 3.25
CA GLU A 93 -12.22 10.69 3.13
C GLU A 93 -13.41 9.71 3.02
N ARG A 94 -13.21 8.53 2.41
CA ARG A 94 -14.29 7.55 2.25
C ARG A 94 -14.28 6.49 3.35
N LEU A 95 -13.11 5.97 3.66
CA LEU A 95 -12.98 4.85 4.59
C LEU A 95 -12.61 5.31 6.01
N GLY A 96 -12.19 6.56 6.21
CA GLY A 96 -11.74 7.02 7.54
C GLY A 96 -10.44 6.34 7.99
N ILE A 97 -9.67 5.80 7.05
CA ILE A 97 -8.42 5.08 7.31
C ILE A 97 -7.28 6.08 7.33
N LYS A 98 -6.41 5.99 8.34
CA LYS A 98 -5.24 6.86 8.43
C LYS A 98 -4.16 6.41 7.45
N VAL A 99 -3.87 7.24 6.46
CA VAL A 99 -2.81 7.00 5.48
C VAL A 99 -1.57 7.83 5.80
N TYR A 100 -0.41 7.21 5.71
CA TYR A 100 0.90 7.84 5.86
C TYR A 100 1.71 7.68 4.57
N ASP A 101 2.40 8.75 4.19
CA ASP A 101 3.32 8.74 3.05
C ASP A 101 4.62 8.00 3.42
N ARG A 102 4.72 6.73 3.03
CA ARG A 102 5.88 5.82 3.07
C ARG A 102 6.51 5.50 4.43
N SER A 103 6.35 6.35 5.44
CA SER A 103 6.89 6.17 6.80
C SER A 103 6.07 6.92 7.83
N ALA A 104 6.04 6.40 9.06
CA ALA A 104 5.32 7.00 10.17
C ALA A 104 5.91 6.57 11.52
N GLU A 105 6.00 7.50 12.46
CA GLU A 105 6.04 7.15 13.87
C GLU A 105 4.62 7.00 14.39
N ILE A 106 4.31 5.85 14.98
CA ILE A 106 3.04 5.58 15.62
C ILE A 106 3.24 5.08 17.03
N GLU A 107 2.18 5.16 17.83
CA GLU A 107 2.13 4.53 19.14
C GLU A 107 1.04 3.45 19.13
N LEU A 108 1.42 2.23 19.52
CA LEU A 108 0.49 1.11 19.73
C LEU A 108 0.70 0.58 21.16
N ASP A 109 -0.36 0.59 21.97
CA ASP A 109 -0.41 0.23 23.40
C ASP A 109 0.84 0.66 24.20
N GLY A 110 1.17 1.96 24.13
CA GLY A 110 2.29 2.57 24.85
C GLY A 110 3.68 2.30 24.23
N ARG A 111 3.75 1.59 23.11
CA ARG A 111 5.01 1.35 22.38
C ARG A 111 5.12 2.31 21.19
N ARG A 112 6.21 3.06 21.15
CA ARG A 112 6.60 3.85 19.97
C ARG A 112 7.17 2.93 18.91
N ILE A 113 6.61 2.99 17.70
CA ILE A 113 6.98 2.15 16.57
C ILE A 113 7.25 3.05 15.37
N TYR A 114 8.42 2.90 14.77
CA TYR A 114 8.75 3.49 13.48
C TYR A 114 8.37 2.52 12.36
N LEU A 115 7.43 2.94 11.53
CA LEU A 115 6.96 2.20 10.36
C LEU A 115 7.59 2.79 9.11
N ALA A 116 7.97 1.91 8.19
CA ALA A 116 8.32 2.30 6.83
C ALA A 116 8.11 1.13 5.87
N HIS A 117 7.69 1.46 4.66
CA HIS A 117 7.54 0.48 3.58
C HIS A 117 8.89 -0.15 3.19
N GLY A 118 9.96 0.65 3.12
CA GLY A 118 11.35 0.15 2.97
C GLY A 118 11.97 0.39 1.60
N ASP A 119 11.19 0.83 0.62
CA ASP A 119 11.61 1.32 -0.69
C ASP A 119 12.70 2.41 -0.65
N ARG A 120 12.65 3.31 0.35
CA ARG A 120 13.65 4.38 0.51
C ARG A 120 15.02 3.86 0.98
N VAL A 121 15.06 2.64 1.51
CA VAL A 121 16.30 2.02 1.97
C VAL A 121 17.15 1.66 0.76
N LEU A 122 16.57 1.22 -0.35
CA LEU A 122 17.28 0.93 -1.59
C LEU A 122 16.47 1.43 -2.80
N PRO A 123 16.60 2.72 -3.15
CA PRO A 123 15.82 3.30 -4.23
C PRO A 123 16.22 2.64 -5.55
N THR A 124 15.26 1.95 -6.18
CA THR A 124 15.42 1.40 -7.53
C THR A 124 15.22 2.50 -8.58
N LEU A 125 15.69 2.26 -9.81
CA LEU A 125 15.41 3.15 -10.95
C LEU A 125 13.91 3.40 -11.12
N ASP A 126 13.10 2.36 -10.93
CA ASP A 126 11.64 2.47 -11.05
C ASP A 126 11.04 3.39 -9.98
N HIS A 127 11.51 3.26 -8.74
CA HIS A 127 11.16 4.17 -7.65
C HIS A 127 11.55 5.62 -7.98
N TRP A 128 12.74 5.85 -8.56
CA TRP A 128 13.20 7.18 -8.95
C TRP A 128 12.34 7.81 -10.04
N ILE A 129 12.02 7.04 -11.10
CA ILE A 129 11.20 7.52 -12.22
C ILE A 129 9.78 7.81 -11.72
N LEU A 130 9.16 6.90 -10.95
CA LEU A 130 7.84 7.16 -10.37
C LEU A 130 7.86 8.41 -9.48
N THR A 131 8.82 8.53 -8.58
CA THR A 131 8.94 9.70 -7.70
C THR A 131 9.11 11.01 -8.49
N LEU A 132 9.90 10.99 -9.58
CA LEU A 132 10.09 12.16 -10.45
C LEU A 132 8.81 12.52 -11.21
N LEU A 133 8.12 11.53 -11.77
CA LEU A 133 6.88 11.74 -12.51
C LEU A 133 5.75 12.24 -11.60
N LEU A 134 5.68 11.75 -10.36
CA LEU A 134 4.57 12.05 -9.46
C LEU A 134 4.76 13.34 -8.66
N ARG A 135 6.00 13.75 -8.38
CA ARG A 135 6.29 15.03 -7.71
C ARG A 135 6.10 16.24 -8.63
N ASN A 136 6.13 16.04 -9.94
CA ASN A 136 5.88 17.11 -10.90
C ASN A 136 4.38 17.27 -11.17
N ARG A 137 3.80 18.42 -10.78
CA ARG A 137 2.38 18.74 -11.00
C ARG A 137 1.94 18.65 -12.45
N VAL A 138 2.82 19.02 -13.39
CA VAL A 138 2.53 18.94 -14.84
C VAL A 138 2.43 17.50 -15.26
N THR A 139 3.37 16.66 -14.85
CA THR A 139 3.37 15.23 -15.18
C THR A 139 2.18 14.52 -14.53
N TYR A 140 1.86 14.83 -13.27
CA TYR A 140 0.64 14.36 -12.63
C TYR A 140 -0.61 14.72 -13.45
N LEU A 141 -0.70 15.97 -13.91
CA LEU A 141 -1.82 16.44 -14.72
C LEU A 141 -1.89 15.69 -16.06
N LEU A 142 -0.76 15.54 -16.76
CA LEU A 142 -0.68 14.79 -18.02
C LEU A 142 -1.10 13.32 -17.84
N ILE A 143 -0.62 12.66 -16.79
CA ILE A 143 -1.02 11.28 -16.44
C ILE A 143 -2.52 11.23 -16.14
N SER A 144 -3.07 12.22 -15.44
CA SER A 144 -4.50 12.30 -15.15
C SER A 144 -5.36 12.52 -16.40
N LEU A 145 -4.82 13.13 -17.46
CA LEU A 145 -5.51 13.36 -18.74
C LEU A 145 -5.55 12.11 -19.64
N LEU A 146 -4.56 11.22 -19.54
CA LEU A 146 -4.53 9.96 -20.30
C LEU A 146 -5.67 9.01 -19.89
N GLY A 147 -6.32 9.27 -18.76
CA GLY A 147 -7.41 8.49 -18.23
C GLY A 147 -6.96 7.20 -17.53
N PRO A 148 -7.78 6.67 -16.61
CA PRO A 148 -7.36 5.59 -15.72
C PRO A 148 -6.98 4.31 -16.47
N ARG A 149 -7.64 3.97 -17.59
CA ARG A 149 -7.35 2.72 -18.30
C ARG A 149 -5.92 2.67 -18.86
N ILE A 150 -5.52 3.73 -19.58
CA ILE A 150 -4.19 3.80 -20.21
C ILE A 150 -3.09 3.80 -19.15
N VAL A 151 -3.27 4.57 -18.08
CA VAL A 151 -2.28 4.62 -16.99
C VAL A 151 -2.16 3.27 -16.29
N MET A 152 -3.28 2.62 -15.99
CA MET A 152 -3.27 1.30 -15.35
C MET A 152 -2.60 0.25 -16.25
N ASP A 153 -2.80 0.29 -17.58
CA ASP A 153 -2.17 -0.66 -18.50
C ASP A 153 -0.65 -0.44 -18.61
N ILE A 154 -0.19 0.81 -18.69
CA ILE A 154 1.24 1.14 -18.67
C ILE A 154 1.88 0.70 -17.36
N ALA A 155 1.25 1.03 -16.23
CA ALA A 155 1.75 0.70 -14.90
C ALA A 155 1.81 -0.81 -14.67
N ARG A 156 0.81 -1.57 -15.11
CA ARG A 156 0.80 -3.05 -15.01
C ARG A 156 1.95 -3.68 -15.79
N ARG A 157 2.22 -3.19 -17.01
CA ARG A 157 3.36 -3.66 -17.82
C ARG A 157 4.69 -3.35 -17.16
N TRP A 158 4.81 -2.18 -16.54
CA TRP A 158 6.00 -1.81 -15.78
C TRP A 158 6.18 -2.66 -14.51
N SER A 159 5.11 -2.86 -13.72
CA SER A 159 5.11 -3.75 -12.55
C SER A 159 5.49 -5.19 -12.93
N ALA A 160 4.98 -5.71 -14.05
CA ALA A 160 5.38 -7.04 -14.55
C ALA A 160 6.88 -7.17 -14.82
N GLY A 161 7.54 -6.11 -15.30
CA GLY A 161 8.99 -6.09 -15.55
C GLY A 161 9.86 -5.88 -14.31
N SER A 162 9.32 -5.30 -13.24
CA SER A 162 10.04 -5.09 -11.98
C SER A 162 9.96 -6.28 -11.01
N ARG A 163 8.93 -7.14 -11.17
CA ARG A 163 8.73 -8.39 -10.42
C ARG A 163 9.87 -9.37 -10.68
N GLY A 164 10.70 -9.64 -9.66
CA GLY A 164 11.78 -10.62 -9.73
C GLY A 164 13.18 -10.10 -9.39
N ARG A 165 13.34 -8.79 -9.14
CA ARG A 165 14.56 -8.27 -8.51
C ARG A 165 14.52 -8.59 -7.01
N ASN A 166 14.71 -9.87 -6.68
CA ASN A 166 14.89 -10.30 -5.29
C ASN A 166 16.10 -9.59 -4.71
N MET A 167 15.88 -8.90 -3.60
CA MET A 167 16.93 -8.27 -2.85
C MET A 167 17.79 -9.36 -2.22
N GLU A 168 19.02 -9.55 -2.71
CA GLU A 168 20.00 -10.29 -1.95
C GLU A 168 20.12 -9.64 -0.58
N ARG A 169 19.99 -10.46 0.49
CA ARG A 169 20.20 -10.02 1.87
C ARG A 169 21.69 -9.77 2.10
N SER A 170 22.27 -8.83 1.37
CA SER A 170 23.66 -8.47 1.53
C SER A 170 23.85 -7.81 2.90
N PRO A 171 25.02 -7.95 3.53
CA PRO A 171 25.35 -7.26 4.77
C PRO A 171 25.14 -5.73 4.67
N GLU A 172 25.30 -5.17 3.48
CA GLU A 172 25.07 -3.74 3.20
C GLU A 172 23.59 -3.36 3.33
N VAL A 173 22.68 -4.19 2.79
CA VAL A 173 21.23 -3.99 2.94
C VAL A 173 20.83 -4.01 4.40
N ILE A 174 21.32 -4.99 5.16
CA ILE A 174 21.04 -5.11 6.61
C ILE A 174 21.58 -3.90 7.37
N ALA A 175 22.79 -3.45 7.07
CA ALA A 175 23.38 -2.27 7.71
C ALA A 175 22.61 -0.98 7.37
N ARG A 176 22.05 -0.87 6.16
CA ARG A 176 21.24 0.26 5.74
C ARG A 176 19.86 0.25 6.43
N LEU A 177 19.21 -0.91 6.54
CA LEU A 177 17.99 -1.09 7.33
C LEU A 177 18.20 -0.70 8.80
N LYS A 178 19.31 -1.14 9.42
CA LYS A 178 19.64 -0.78 10.81
C LYS A 178 19.89 0.72 11.01
N ARG A 179 20.51 1.40 10.03
CA ARG A 179 20.69 2.86 10.08
C ARG A 179 19.38 3.62 9.91
N PHE A 180 18.46 3.05 9.14
CA PHE A 180 17.18 3.66 8.84
C PHE A 180 16.18 3.53 10.01
N ALA A 181 16.27 2.46 10.80
CA ALA A 181 15.46 2.24 12.01
C ALA A 181 15.92 3.06 13.25
N ARG A 182 16.67 4.15 13.05
CA ARG A 182 17.24 4.99 14.12
C ARG A 182 16.24 5.98 14.68
#